data_AF-A0A8F1LAY8-F1
#
_entry.id   AF-A0A8F1LAY8-F1
#
_cell.length_a   1.000
_cell.length_b   1.000
_cell.length_c   1.000
_cell.angle_alpha   90.00
_cell.angle_beta   90.00
_cell.angle_gamma   90.00
#
_symmetry.space_group_name_H-M   'P 1'
#
loop_
_entity.id
_entity.type
_entity.pdbx_description
1 polymer ?
#
loop_
_entity_poly.entity_id
_entity_poly.type
_entity_poly.pdbx_seq_one_letter_code
_entity_poly.pdbx_strand_id
1 'polypeptide(L)'
;MDNISGLVRRTMGGLEMSELKLGEKKEVKNMKKLGMSNVDKDTLLELVVGNELDLVIPKIVVVRDIDSGSIERKDKEPLLWATLKVSDSEELKALTDLGYEENVSIIKLKIVQYGGESLDYMIGKTVDTSDLEIVFDEKNTPRGTTLRGLAFRSKLQEIKVVG
;
A
#
# COMPACT_ATOMS: atom_id res chain seq x y z
N MET A 1 36.30 18.68 -5.60
CA MET A 1 37.47 19.50 -5.26
C MET A 1 37.13 20.94 -5.62
N ASP A 2 36.22 21.56 -4.89
CA ASP A 2 36.36 22.15 -3.54
C ASP A 2 36.90 23.58 -3.62
N ASN A 3 36.13 24.54 -3.11
CA ASN A 3 36.55 25.22 -1.88
C ASN A 3 35.43 26.08 -1.28
N ILE A 4 35.01 25.65 -0.08
CA ILE A 4 34.27 26.40 0.92
C ILE A 4 35.27 27.33 1.62
N SER A 5 35.01 28.63 1.69
CA SER A 5 35.72 29.55 2.58
C SER A 5 34.76 30.18 3.60
N GLY A 6 34.58 29.53 4.75
CA GLY A 6 33.89 30.07 5.91
C GLY A 6 34.90 30.53 6.95
N LEU A 7 34.87 31.84 7.25
CA LEU A 7 35.83 32.57 8.09
C LEU A 7 35.67 32.20 9.58
N VAL A 8 36.69 31.55 10.17
CA VAL A 8 36.78 31.36 11.63
C VAL A 8 37.75 32.38 12.20
N ARG A 9 37.23 33.39 12.91
CA ARG A 9 38.07 34.25 13.76
C ARG A 9 38.09 33.68 15.18
N ARG A 10 39.28 33.29 15.65
CA ARG A 10 39.56 33.08 17.07
C ARG A 10 39.97 34.40 17.69
N THR A 11 39.27 34.84 18.71
CA THR A 11 39.79 35.78 19.71
C THR A 11 39.55 35.19 21.09
N MET A 12 40.60 35.24 21.92
CA MET A 12 40.58 34.86 23.32
C MET A 12 39.87 35.94 24.13
N GLY A 13 38.96 35.54 25.02
CA GLY A 13 38.30 36.42 25.99
C GLY A 13 36.87 36.80 25.62
N GLY A 14 35.90 36.27 26.38
CA GLY A 14 34.52 36.75 26.48
C GLY A 14 33.69 36.72 25.20
N LEU A 15 32.88 35.68 25.01
CA LEU A 15 31.79 35.70 24.03
C LEU A 15 30.46 35.70 24.78
N GLU A 16 29.90 36.91 24.90
CA GLU A 16 28.46 37.11 25.10
C GLU A 16 27.68 36.53 23.92
N MET A 17 26.50 36.01 24.24
CA MET A 17 25.58 35.37 23.30
C MET A 17 25.01 36.38 22.30
N SER A 18 24.91 35.95 21.04
CA SER A 18 23.82 36.38 20.18
C SER A 18 22.86 35.20 20.06
N GLU A 19 21.67 35.34 20.65
CA GLU A 19 20.58 34.38 20.56
C GLU A 19 20.18 34.15 19.10
N LEU A 20 20.37 32.93 18.60
CA LEU A 20 19.70 32.44 17.38
C LEU A 20 18.37 31.79 17.79
N LYS A 21 17.27 32.53 17.61
CA LYS A 21 15.91 32.00 17.77
C LYS A 21 15.52 31.16 16.55
N LEU A 22 15.39 29.86 16.82
CA LEU A 22 14.29 28.95 16.47
C LEU A 22 13.82 28.88 14.99
N GLY A 23 14.24 27.80 14.33
CA GLY A 23 13.51 27.17 13.22
C GLY A 23 13.48 25.66 13.48
N GLU A 24 12.42 25.22 14.14
CA GLU A 24 11.90 23.84 14.27
C GLU A 24 12.92 22.69 14.30
N LYS A 25 13.33 22.31 15.52
CA LYS A 25 13.75 20.93 15.80
C LYS A 25 12.54 20.03 15.51
N LYS A 26 12.57 19.25 14.43
CA LYS A 26 11.67 18.09 14.29
C LYS A 26 11.84 17.24 15.54
N GLU A 27 10.80 17.22 16.37
CA GLU A 27 10.67 16.29 17.47
C GLU A 27 10.85 14.88 16.90
N VAL A 28 11.90 14.19 17.34
CA VAL A 28 11.96 12.74 17.22
C VAL A 28 10.91 12.23 18.19
N LYS A 29 9.66 12.13 17.73
CA LYS A 29 8.60 11.48 18.49
C LYS A 29 9.07 10.08 18.81
N ASN A 30 9.15 9.79 20.11
CA ASN A 30 9.39 8.45 20.62
C ASN A 30 8.41 7.49 19.94
N MET A 31 8.89 6.69 18.99
CA MET A 31 8.17 5.53 18.50
C MET A 31 7.84 4.69 19.72
N LYS A 32 6.56 4.69 20.11
CA LYS A 32 6.03 3.86 21.18
C LYS A 32 6.34 2.42 20.76
N LYS A 33 7.33 1.78 21.41
CA LYS A 33 7.65 0.37 21.16
C LYS A 33 6.41 -0.44 21.53
N LEU A 34 5.61 -0.80 20.52
CA LEU A 34 4.51 -1.74 20.68
C LEU A 34 5.12 -3.11 20.98
N GLY A 35 4.83 -3.63 22.16
CA GLY A 35 5.16 -5.01 22.49
C GLY A 35 4.45 -5.94 21.53
N MET A 36 5.18 -6.81 20.83
CA MET A 36 4.67 -7.75 19.83
C MET A 36 3.66 -8.78 20.36
N SER A 37 3.34 -8.76 21.66
CA SER A 37 2.50 -9.76 22.30
C SER A 37 0.99 -9.53 22.14
N ASN A 38 0.52 -8.38 21.64
CA ASN A 38 -0.92 -8.05 21.60
C ASN A 38 -1.33 -7.09 20.46
N VAL A 39 -0.67 -7.14 19.29
CA VAL A 39 -1.11 -6.31 18.16
C VAL A 39 -2.13 -7.10 17.33
N ASP A 40 -3.40 -6.69 17.40
CA ASP A 40 -4.47 -7.27 16.58
C ASP A 40 -4.42 -6.71 15.14
N LYS A 41 -4.99 -7.44 14.19
CA LYS A 41 -5.00 -7.07 12.76
C LYS A 41 -5.65 -5.72 12.53
N ASP A 42 -6.73 -5.45 13.24
CA ASP A 42 -7.44 -4.18 13.14
C ASP A 42 -6.56 -3.02 13.62
N THR A 43 -5.76 -3.23 14.66
CA THR A 43 -4.77 -2.24 15.12
C THR A 43 -3.65 -2.04 14.11
N LEU A 44 -3.18 -3.09 13.41
CA LEU A 44 -2.21 -2.94 12.32
C LEU A 44 -2.80 -2.18 11.13
N LEU A 45 -4.05 -2.46 10.78
CA LEU A 45 -4.73 -1.78 9.68
C LEU A 45 -4.95 -0.30 10.02
N GLU A 46 -5.37 0.01 11.25
CA GLU A 46 -5.51 1.38 11.75
C GLU A 46 -4.18 2.13 11.79
N LEU A 47 -3.06 1.47 12.10
CA LEU A 47 -1.73 2.11 12.03
C LEU A 47 -1.30 2.41 10.59
N VAL A 48 -1.67 1.54 9.64
CA VAL A 48 -1.36 1.72 8.21
C VAL A 48 -2.24 2.78 7.57
N VAL A 49 -3.54 2.82 7.92
CA VAL A 49 -4.54 3.72 7.33
C VAL A 49 -4.61 5.05 8.10
N GLY A 50 -4.30 5.05 9.39
CA GLY A 50 -4.66 6.10 10.34
C GLY A 50 -3.57 7.06 10.82
N ASN A 51 -2.25 6.79 10.65
CA ASN A 51 -1.10 7.74 10.64
C ASN A 51 0.27 7.10 10.97
N GLU A 52 1.35 7.72 10.44
CA GLU A 52 2.82 7.54 10.67
C GLU A 52 3.64 6.61 9.74
N LEU A 53 3.01 5.89 8.81
CA LEU A 53 3.69 5.33 7.65
C LEU A 53 3.15 6.05 6.41
N ASP A 54 4.02 6.69 5.61
CA ASP A 54 3.67 7.24 4.28
C ASP A 54 3.37 6.10 3.31
N LEU A 55 2.37 5.28 3.63
CA LEU A 55 1.95 4.15 2.84
C LEU A 55 0.98 4.70 1.79
N VAL A 56 1.53 4.97 0.61
CA VAL A 56 0.76 5.46 -0.53
C VAL A 56 -0.13 4.33 -1.02
N ILE A 57 -1.40 4.37 -0.62
CA ILE A 57 -2.42 3.48 -1.16
C ILE A 57 -2.89 4.09 -2.48
N PRO A 58 -2.72 3.41 -3.63
CA PRO A 58 -3.11 3.95 -4.91
C PRO A 58 -4.63 4.09 -4.97
N LYS A 59 -5.10 5.26 -5.40
CA LYS A 59 -6.52 5.57 -5.62
C LYS A 59 -7.02 5.16 -7.00
N ILE A 60 -6.10 5.03 -7.95
CA ILE A 60 -6.38 4.72 -9.34
C ILE A 60 -5.45 3.59 -9.74
N VAL A 61 -6.05 2.47 -10.17
CA VAL A 61 -5.30 1.26 -10.52
C VAL A 61 -5.72 0.76 -11.89
N VAL A 62 -4.83 0.06 -12.58
CA VAL A 62 -5.09 -0.58 -13.86
C VAL A 62 -5.15 -2.09 -13.67
N VAL A 63 -6.20 -2.73 -14.17
CA VAL A 63 -6.32 -4.19 -14.16
C VAL A 63 -5.36 -4.78 -15.19
N ARG A 64 -4.43 -5.63 -14.74
CA ARG A 64 -3.42 -6.27 -15.59
C ARG A 64 -3.80 -7.70 -15.96
N ASP A 65 -4.40 -8.42 -15.03
CA ASP A 65 -4.67 -9.85 -15.16
C ASP A 65 -5.77 -10.28 -14.19
N ILE A 66 -6.31 -11.48 -14.39
CA ILE A 66 -7.47 -12.00 -13.67
C ILE A 66 -7.21 -13.46 -13.29
N ASP A 67 -7.31 -13.75 -12.01
CA ASP A 67 -7.41 -15.13 -11.52
C ASP A 67 -8.86 -15.42 -11.12
N SER A 68 -9.40 -16.54 -11.57
CA SER A 68 -10.72 -17.01 -11.12
C SER A 68 -10.73 -18.53 -10.98
N GLY A 69 -11.69 -19.05 -10.22
CA GLY A 69 -11.85 -20.49 -10.08
C GLY A 69 -12.98 -20.88 -9.15
N SER A 70 -13.07 -22.18 -8.89
CA SER A 70 -14.04 -22.78 -7.99
C SER A 70 -13.31 -23.60 -6.91
N ILE A 71 -13.78 -23.49 -5.67
CA ILE A 71 -13.35 -24.33 -4.56
C ILE A 71 -14.49 -25.27 -4.23
N GLU A 72 -14.28 -26.57 -4.44
CA GLU A 72 -15.22 -27.58 -4.00
C GLU A 72 -15.38 -27.56 -2.48
N ARG A 73 -16.62 -27.67 -2.02
CA ARG A 73 -16.95 -27.77 -0.60
C ARG A 73 -17.75 -29.04 -0.38
N LYS A 74 -17.36 -29.85 0.61
CA LYS A 74 -18.14 -31.03 0.98
C LYS A 74 -19.57 -30.61 1.33
N ASP A 75 -20.54 -31.22 0.66
CA ASP A 75 -21.98 -31.06 0.88
C ASP A 75 -22.52 -29.64 0.71
N LYS A 76 -21.81 -28.79 -0.06
CA LYS A 76 -22.26 -27.44 -0.43
C LYS A 76 -21.96 -27.18 -1.89
N GLU A 77 -22.68 -26.21 -2.46
CA GLU A 77 -22.32 -25.69 -3.77
C GLU A 77 -20.86 -25.19 -3.79
N PRO A 78 -20.15 -25.40 -4.92
CA PRO A 78 -18.79 -24.95 -5.06
C PRO A 78 -18.72 -23.43 -4.86
N LEU A 79 -17.73 -22.97 -4.11
CA LEU A 79 -17.50 -21.55 -3.94
C LEU A 79 -16.73 -21.02 -5.14
N LEU A 80 -17.36 -20.13 -5.90
CA LEU A 80 -16.69 -19.38 -6.95
C LEU A 80 -15.91 -18.20 -6.36
N TRP A 81 -14.75 -17.93 -6.92
CA TRP A 81 -13.92 -16.80 -6.53
C TRP A 81 -13.26 -16.16 -7.76
N ALA A 82 -13.03 -14.85 -7.67
CA ALA A 82 -12.26 -14.10 -8.63
C ALA A 82 -11.38 -13.06 -7.92
N THR A 83 -10.21 -12.79 -8.49
CA THR A 83 -9.26 -11.78 -8.03
C THR A 83 -8.70 -11.06 -9.25
N LEU A 84 -8.85 -9.75 -9.29
CA LEU A 84 -8.18 -8.91 -10.27
C LEU A 84 -6.77 -8.60 -9.76
N LYS A 85 -5.77 -8.76 -10.61
CA LYS A 85 -4.41 -8.28 -10.37
C LYS A 85 -4.32 -6.86 -10.91
N VAL A 86 -4.15 -5.90 -10.01
CA VAL A 86 -4.17 -4.48 -10.33
C VAL A 86 -2.83 -3.83 -9.97
N SER A 87 -2.46 -2.80 -10.72
CA SER A 87 -1.24 -2.03 -10.49
C SER A 87 -1.56 -0.56 -10.40
N ASP A 88 -0.77 0.22 -9.65
CA ASP A 88 -0.91 1.67 -9.62
C ASP A 88 -0.73 2.23 -11.04
N SER A 89 -1.68 3.06 -11.47
CA SER A 89 -1.65 3.67 -12.80
C SER A 89 -0.46 4.59 -13.01
N GLU A 90 0.01 5.30 -11.99
CA GLU A 90 1.14 6.22 -12.09
C GLU A 90 2.46 5.46 -12.14
N GLU A 91 2.64 4.48 -11.25
CA GLU A 91 3.80 3.58 -11.23
C GLU A 91 3.92 2.80 -12.54
N LEU A 92 2.81 2.25 -13.03
CA LEU A 92 2.77 1.53 -14.30
C LEU A 92 3.23 2.41 -15.45
N LYS A 93 2.73 3.65 -15.53
CA LYS A 93 3.14 4.59 -16.58
C LYS A 93 4.64 4.90 -16.51
N ALA A 94 5.13 5.25 -15.32
CA ALA A 94 6.53 5.59 -15.12
C ALA A 94 7.48 4.43 -15.48
N LEU A 95 7.15 3.19 -15.09
CA LEU A 95 7.96 2.02 -15.40
C LEU A 95 7.82 1.57 -16.86
N THR A 96 6.67 1.78 -17.49
CA THR A 96 6.48 1.52 -18.93
C THR A 96 7.35 2.45 -19.76
N ASP A 97 7.41 3.74 -19.42
CA ASP A 97 8.24 4.72 -20.11
C ASP A 97 9.74 4.38 -20.05
N LEU A 98 10.15 3.61 -19.03
CA LEU A 98 11.52 3.13 -18.82
C LEU A 98 11.76 1.70 -19.33
N GLY A 99 10.73 1.01 -19.85
CA GLY A 99 10.83 -0.37 -20.34
C GLY A 99 10.89 -1.46 -19.26
N TYR A 100 10.44 -1.15 -18.03
CA TYR A 100 10.47 -2.06 -16.86
C TYR A 100 9.07 -2.41 -16.36
N GLU A 101 8.09 -2.55 -17.26
CA GLU A 101 6.68 -2.81 -16.89
C GLU A 101 6.48 -4.09 -16.06
N GLU A 102 7.38 -5.06 -16.20
CA GLU A 102 7.39 -6.33 -15.47
C GLU A 102 7.71 -6.19 -13.97
N ASN A 103 8.31 -5.06 -13.58
CA ASN A 103 8.69 -4.77 -12.20
C ASN A 103 7.62 -3.99 -11.43
N VAL A 104 6.51 -3.64 -12.07
CA VAL A 104 5.41 -2.91 -11.46
C VAL A 104 4.77 -3.75 -10.35
N SER A 105 4.51 -3.10 -9.22
CA SER A 105 3.87 -3.74 -8.08
C SER A 105 2.46 -4.23 -8.42
N ILE A 106 2.15 -5.48 -8.03
CA ILE A 106 0.82 -6.07 -8.20
C ILE A 106 0.11 -6.12 -6.86
N ILE A 107 -1.05 -5.49 -6.80
CA ILE A 107 -2.00 -5.53 -5.68
C ILE A 107 -3.18 -6.40 -6.08
N LYS A 108 -3.73 -7.15 -5.13
CA LYS A 108 -4.91 -7.99 -5.38
C LYS A 108 -6.18 -7.20 -5.09
N LEU A 109 -7.17 -7.29 -5.96
CA LEU A 109 -8.53 -6.83 -5.73
C LEU A 109 -9.45 -8.07 -5.73
N LYS A 110 -9.89 -8.47 -4.54
CA LYS A 110 -10.70 -9.67 -4.29
C LYS A 110 -12.18 -9.36 -4.53
N ILE A 111 -12.80 -10.09 -5.46
CA ILE A 111 -14.23 -9.97 -5.75
C ILE A 111 -15.01 -10.83 -4.76
N VAL A 112 -15.81 -10.19 -3.90
CA VAL A 112 -16.75 -10.92 -3.04
C VAL A 112 -18.03 -11.23 -3.81
N GLN A 113 -18.65 -12.37 -3.49
CA GLN A 113 -19.92 -12.82 -4.09
C GLN A 113 -19.85 -12.94 -5.62
N TYR A 114 -18.70 -13.33 -6.16
CA TYR A 114 -18.52 -13.57 -7.58
C TYR A 114 -19.46 -14.67 -8.09
N GLY A 115 -20.19 -14.40 -9.18
CA GLY A 115 -21.22 -15.27 -9.73
C GLY A 115 -20.74 -16.21 -10.83
N GLY A 116 -19.46 -16.15 -11.22
CA GLY A 116 -18.89 -16.97 -12.29
C GLY A 116 -18.95 -16.32 -13.69
N GLU A 117 -19.39 -15.07 -13.78
CA GLU A 117 -19.39 -14.28 -15.02
C GLU A 117 -17.97 -14.03 -15.56
N SER A 118 -17.76 -14.04 -16.88
CA SER A 118 -16.44 -13.68 -17.43
C SER A 118 -16.08 -12.24 -17.05
N LEU A 119 -14.85 -12.05 -16.58
CA LEU A 119 -14.30 -10.75 -16.20
C LEU A 119 -13.30 -10.21 -17.22
N ASP A 120 -13.10 -10.89 -18.36
CA ASP A 120 -12.05 -10.54 -19.34
C ASP A 120 -12.17 -9.08 -19.84
N TYR A 121 -13.39 -8.55 -19.85
CA TYR A 121 -13.68 -7.15 -20.20
C TYR A 121 -13.06 -6.11 -19.26
N MET A 122 -12.61 -6.54 -18.08
CA MET A 122 -11.96 -5.70 -17.07
C MET A 122 -10.47 -5.52 -17.36
N ILE A 123 -9.82 -6.39 -18.12
CA ILE A 123 -8.38 -6.29 -18.41
C ILE A 123 -8.08 -4.97 -19.12
N GLY A 124 -7.07 -4.25 -18.64
CA GLY A 124 -6.67 -2.94 -19.15
C GLY A 124 -7.58 -1.78 -18.72
N LYS A 125 -8.66 -2.04 -17.96
CA LYS A 125 -9.51 -0.99 -17.40
C LYS A 125 -8.84 -0.33 -16.21
N THR A 126 -9.04 0.98 -16.11
CA THR A 126 -8.65 1.75 -14.94
C THR A 126 -9.82 1.80 -13.95
N VAL A 127 -9.53 1.58 -12.68
CA VAL A 127 -10.49 1.43 -11.59
C VAL A 127 -10.18 2.45 -10.50
N ASP A 128 -11.23 3.10 -9.99
CA ASP A 128 -11.14 3.92 -8.79
C ASP A 128 -11.29 3.04 -7.54
N THR A 129 -10.27 3.07 -6.70
CA THR A 129 -10.17 2.27 -5.48
C THR A 129 -10.47 3.06 -4.22
N SER A 130 -10.81 4.35 -4.33
CA SER A 130 -10.95 5.27 -3.18
C SER A 130 -11.99 4.84 -2.14
N ASP A 131 -13.07 4.19 -2.60
CA ASP A 131 -14.17 3.73 -1.74
C ASP A 131 -14.11 2.22 -1.44
N LEU A 132 -13.06 1.52 -1.87
CA LEU A 132 -12.96 0.07 -1.70
C LEU A 132 -12.42 -0.31 -0.32
N GLU A 133 -12.88 -1.44 0.21
CA GLU A 133 -12.38 -1.97 1.47
C GLU A 133 -10.93 -2.43 1.30
N ILE A 134 -10.05 -2.02 2.20
CA ILE A 134 -8.66 -2.49 2.26
C ILE A 134 -8.56 -3.58 3.32
N VAL A 135 -8.00 -4.72 2.93
CA VAL A 135 -7.82 -5.89 3.79
C VAL A 135 -6.40 -6.39 3.69
N PHE A 136 -5.95 -7.16 4.68
CA PHE A 136 -4.70 -7.89 4.54
C PHE A 136 -4.84 -9.08 3.57
N ASP A 137 -3.83 -9.29 2.72
CA ASP A 137 -3.71 -10.53 1.98
C ASP A 137 -3.10 -11.60 2.89
N GLU A 138 -3.86 -12.65 3.15
CA GLU A 138 -3.49 -13.68 4.11
C GLU A 138 -3.27 -15.01 3.41
N LYS A 139 -2.22 -15.72 3.83
CA LYS A 139 -2.02 -17.12 3.48
C LYS A 139 -2.20 -17.97 4.73
N ASN A 140 -3.22 -18.83 4.70
CA ASN A 140 -3.35 -19.86 5.71
C ASN A 140 -2.33 -20.96 5.44
N THR A 141 -1.51 -21.26 6.44
CA THR A 141 -0.55 -22.37 6.43
C THR A 141 -0.86 -23.30 7.60
N PRO A 142 -0.38 -24.56 7.58
CA PRO A 142 -0.54 -25.45 8.72
C PRO A 142 0.07 -24.92 10.03
N ARG A 143 0.98 -23.94 9.95
CA ARG A 143 1.65 -23.31 11.09
C ARG A 143 0.98 -22.01 11.56
N GLY A 144 -0.14 -21.63 10.94
CA GLY A 144 -0.87 -20.40 11.23
C GLY A 144 -1.07 -19.51 10.00
N THR A 145 -1.61 -18.32 10.23
CA THR A 145 -1.89 -17.33 9.18
C THR A 145 -0.69 -16.41 9.00
N THR A 146 -0.19 -16.31 7.76
CA THR A 146 0.88 -15.39 7.39
C THR A 146 0.31 -14.22 6.59
N LEU A 147 0.59 -13.00 7.04
CA LEU A 147 0.28 -11.78 6.29
C LEU A 147 1.26 -11.63 5.12
N ARG A 148 0.75 -11.41 3.92
CA ARG A 148 1.53 -11.26 2.68
C ARG A 148 1.61 -9.82 2.19
N GLY A 149 0.64 -8.98 2.54
CA GLY A 149 0.56 -7.61 2.10
C GLY A 149 -0.86 -7.06 2.23
N LEU A 150 -1.18 -6.04 1.45
CA LEU A 150 -2.51 -5.45 1.34
C LEU A 150 -3.23 -5.93 0.08
N ALA A 151 -4.55 -5.93 0.15
CA ALA A 151 -5.45 -6.20 -0.96
C ALA A 151 -6.67 -5.29 -0.84
N PHE A 152 -7.29 -5.00 -1.98
CA PHE A 152 -8.63 -4.44 -2.02
C PHE A 152 -9.66 -5.57 -1.96
N ARG A 153 -10.83 -5.27 -1.43
CA ARG A 153 -11.97 -6.17 -1.36
C ARG A 153 -13.24 -5.41 -1.72
N SER A 154 -14.02 -5.96 -2.64
CA SER A 154 -15.26 -5.30 -3.09
C SER A 154 -16.17 -6.27 -3.85
N LYS A 155 -17.45 -5.94 -3.99
CA LYS A 155 -18.34 -6.61 -4.94
C LYS A 155 -18.08 -6.08 -6.34
N LEU A 156 -18.29 -6.92 -7.36
CA LEU A 156 -18.08 -6.51 -8.76
C LEU A 156 -18.87 -5.24 -9.15
N GLN A 157 -20.10 -5.10 -8.64
CA GLN A 157 -20.99 -3.96 -8.92
C GLN A 157 -20.53 -2.63 -8.29
N GLU A 158 -19.70 -2.69 -7.25
CA GLU A 158 -19.18 -1.53 -6.53
C GLU A 158 -17.90 -1.00 -7.19
N ILE A 159 -17.29 -1.78 -8.11
CA ILE A 159 -16.09 -1.39 -8.82
C ILE A 159 -16.42 -0.31 -9.85
N LYS A 160 -15.87 0.89 -9.63
CA LYS A 160 -16.02 2.03 -10.53
C LYS A 160 -14.90 2.03 -11.55
N VAL A 161 -15.24 1.74 -12.80
CA VAL A 161 -14.31 1.91 -13.92
C VAL A 161 -14.27 3.40 -14.29
N VAL A 162 -13.06 3.96 -14.34
CA VAL A 162 -12.80 5.36 -14.71
C VAL A 162 -11.97 5.36 -15.98
N GLY A 163 -12.50 5.91 -17.07
CA GLY A 163 -11.86 5.86 -18.39
C GLY A 163 -12.71 6.53 -19.45
#